data_AF-A0A972KTM1-F1
#
_entry.id   AF-A0A972KTM1-F1
#
_cell.length_a   1.000
_cell.length_b   1.000
_cell.length_c   1.000
_cell.angle_alpha   90.00
_cell.angle_beta   90.00
_cell.angle_gamma   90.00
#
_symmetry.space_group_name_H-M   'P 1'
#
loop_
_entity.id
_entity.type
_entity.pdbx_description
1 polymer ?
#
loop_
_entity_poly.entity_id
_entity_poly.type
_entity_poly.pdbx_seq_one_letter_code
_entity_poly.pdbx_strand_id
1 'polypeptide(L)' 'GKYFSANSFGHTGFTGTSIWIDPERKLYVIFLTNRVYPTRKNRRLVKFRPVLHDAVVETVERMHLQKQ' A
#
# COMPACT_ATOMS: atom_id res chain seq x y z
N GLY A 1 3.37 -5.27 -0.08
CA GLY A 1 4.55 -5.10 -0.93
C GLY A 1 5.65 -5.98 -0.39
N LYS A 2 6.86 -5.76 -0.88
CA LYS A 2 8.10 -6.39 -0.41
C LYS A 2 8.97 -5.45 0.43
N TYR A 3 8.72 -4.12 0.37
CA TYR A 3 9.63 -3.13 0.94
C TYR A 3 9.24 -2.58 2.32
N PHE A 4 8.11 -3.01 2.87
CA PHE A 4 7.75 -2.71 4.25
C PHE A 4 8.72 -3.37 5.24
N SER A 5 8.97 -2.72 6.37
CA SER A 5 9.77 -3.27 7.47
C SER A 5 9.14 -4.53 8.07
N ALA A 6 9.95 -5.32 8.79
CA ALA A 6 9.50 -6.53 9.46
C ALA A 6 8.40 -6.25 10.50
N ASN A 7 8.42 -5.08 11.14
CA ASN A 7 7.44 -4.65 12.14
C ASN A 7 6.20 -3.97 11.54
N SER A 8 6.06 -3.99 10.21
CA SER A 8 4.90 -3.41 9.54
C SER A 8 3.65 -4.27 9.71
N PHE A 9 2.50 -3.61 9.87
CA PHE A 9 1.21 -4.27 10.04
C PHE A 9 0.11 -3.58 9.23
N GLY A 10 -0.96 -4.32 8.93
CA GLY A 10 -2.01 -3.80 8.08
C GLY A 10 -3.15 -4.76 7.83
N HIS A 11 -4.13 -4.29 7.06
CA HIS A 11 -5.29 -5.09 6.68
C HIS A 11 -5.78 -4.71 5.28
N THR A 12 -6.45 -5.66 4.62
CA THR A 12 -7.12 -5.41 3.34
C THR A 12 -8.62 -5.46 3.52
N GLY A 13 -9.36 -4.51 2.94
CA GLY A 13 -10.82 -4.54 2.94
C GLY A 13 -11.40 -5.29 1.75
N PHE A 14 -12.59 -5.86 1.98
CA PHE A 14 -13.39 -6.58 0.98
C PHE A 14 -13.63 -5.75 -0.28
N THR A 15 -13.93 -4.45 -0.12
CA THR A 15 -14.19 -3.52 -1.22
C THR A 15 -12.94 -3.12 -1.99
N GLY A 16 -11.78 -3.70 -1.71
CA GLY A 16 -10.55 -3.39 -2.43
C GLY A 16 -9.58 -2.52 -1.63
N THR A 17 -10.02 -1.93 -0.51
CA THR A 17 -9.18 -1.05 0.32
C THR A 17 -7.97 -1.80 0.91
N SER A 18 -6.97 -1.03 1.35
CA SER A 18 -5.89 -1.53 2.19
C SER A 18 -5.26 -0.44 3.03
N ILE A 19 -4.83 -0.79 4.23
CA ILE A 19 -4.08 0.08 5.14
C ILE A 19 -2.83 -0.68 5.56
N TRP A 20 -1.66 -0.06 5.43
CA TRP A 20 -0.40 -0.56 5.96
C TRP A 20 0.33 0.54 6.73
N ILE A 21 0.92 0.15 7.85
CA ILE A 21 1.63 1.03 8.77
C ILE A 21 3.03 0.46 8.95
N ASP A 22 4.03 1.28 8.70
CA ASP A 22 5.45 0.97 8.89
C ASP A 22 6.04 1.93 9.94
N PRO A 23 6.12 1.51 11.22
CA PRO A 23 6.62 2.36 12.30
C PRO A 23 8.08 2.78 12.11
N GLU A 24 8.91 1.91 11.54
CA GLU A 24 10.34 2.16 11.34
C GLU A 24 10.55 3.29 10.33
N ARG A 25 9.75 3.31 9.26
CA ARG A 25 9.79 4.37 8.23
C ARG A 25 8.92 5.58 8.59
N LYS A 26 8.18 5.55 9.70
CA LYS A 26 7.15 6.55 10.05
C LYS A 26 6.17 6.78 8.89
N LEU A 27 5.79 5.71 8.21
CA LEU A 27 5.01 5.75 6.98
C LEU A 27 3.65 5.05 7.16
N TYR A 28 2.62 5.69 6.63
CA TYR A 28 1.27 5.14 6.53
C TYR A 28 0.87 5.12 5.05
N VAL A 29 0.40 3.98 4.57
CA VAL A 29 -0.14 3.86 3.21
C VAL A 29 -1.59 3.40 3.28
N ILE A 30 -2.50 4.32 2.96
CA ILE A 30 -3.94 4.11 2.97
C ILE A 30 -4.46 4.17 1.54
N PHE A 31 -5.00 3.07 1.05
CA PHE A 31 -5.60 2.96 -0.27
C PHE A 31 -7.10 2.71 -0.16
N LEU A 32 -7.88 3.71 -0.57
CA LEU A 32 -9.34 3.68 -0.56
C LEU A 32 -9.86 3.49 -1.98
N THR A 33 -10.62 2.42 -2.20
CA THR A 33 -11.07 2.00 -3.53
C THR A 33 -12.33 1.14 -3.40
N ASN A 34 -13.02 0.95 -4.52
CA ASN A 34 -14.24 0.16 -4.61
C ASN A 34 -14.16 -0.81 -5.79
N ARG A 35 -13.77 -2.05 -5.54
CA ARG A 35 -13.72 -3.15 -6.52
C ARG A 35 -15.06 -3.83 -6.76
N VAL A 36 -16.07 -3.52 -5.95
CA VAL A 36 -17.37 -4.23 -5.99
C VAL A 36 -18.38 -3.51 -6.88
N TYR A 37 -18.10 -2.27 -7.27
CA TYR A 37 -18.90 -1.50 -8.21
C TYR A 37 -18.34 -1.58 -9.65
N PRO A 38 -19.19 -1.77 -10.69
CA PRO A 38 -20.59 -2.18 -10.61
C PRO A 38 -20.76 -3.67 -10.30
N THR A 39 -19.68 -4.46 -10.36
CA THR A 39 -19.69 -5.88 -9.99
C THR A 39 -18.43 -6.28 -9.23
N ARG A 40 -18.54 -7.33 -8.42
CA ARG A 40 -17.45 -7.97 -7.66
C ARG A 40 -16.47 -8.80 -8.52
N LYS A 41 -16.62 -8.82 -9.84
CA LYS A 41 -15.77 -9.61 -10.75
C LYS A 41 -14.35 -9.06 -10.89
N ASN A 42 -14.16 -7.75 -10.67
CA ASN A 42 -12.84 -7.14 -10.79
C ASN A 42 -11.89 -7.64 -9.69
N ARG A 43 -10.85 -8.39 -10.08
CA ARG A 43 -9.80 -8.88 -9.17
C ARG A 43 -8.45 -8.20 -9.30
N ARG A 44 -8.32 -7.18 -10.15
CA ARG A 44 -7.06 -6.49 -10.45
C ARG A 44 -6.40 -5.90 -9.19
N LEU A 45 -7.21 -5.44 -8.25
CA LEU A 45 -6.71 -4.81 -7.02
C LEU A 45 -5.94 -5.77 -6.09
N VAL A 46 -6.11 -7.09 -6.21
CA VAL A 46 -5.31 -8.04 -5.42
C VAL A 46 -3.83 -7.92 -5.78
N LYS A 47 -3.52 -7.86 -7.08
CA LYS A 47 -2.15 -7.74 -7.59
C LYS A 47 -1.64 -6.29 -7.55
N PHE A 48 -2.53 -5.32 -7.68
CA PHE A 48 -2.16 -3.90 -7.67
C PHE A 48 -1.72 -3.40 -6.28
N ARG A 49 -2.34 -3.87 -5.19
CA ARG A 49 -1.99 -3.40 -3.84
C ARG A 49 -0.49 -3.55 -3.51
N PRO A 50 0.16 -4.72 -3.68
CA PRO A 50 1.60 -4.82 -3.46
C PRO A 50 2.42 -3.81 -4.27
N VAL A 51 2.09 -3.63 -5.56
CA VAL A 51 2.76 -2.70 -6.47
C VAL A 51 2.61 -1.24 -5.99
N LEU A 52 1.39 -0.85 -5.60
CA LEU A 52 1.13 0.48 -5.05
C LEU A 52 1.95 0.73 -3.79
N HIS A 53 1.92 -0.22 -2.85
CA HIS A 53 2.64 -0.11 -1.59
C HIS A 53 4.16 -0.02 -1.80
N ASP A 54 4.71 -0.83 -2.71
CA ASP A 54 6.13 -0.81 -3.05
C ASP A 54 6.54 0.53 -3.67
N ALA A 55 5.77 1.01 -4.65
CA ALA A 55 6.04 2.29 -5.30
C ALA A 55 6.01 3.48 -4.32
N VAL A 56 5.12 3.45 -3.31
CA VAL A 56 5.07 4.48 -2.26
C VAL A 56 6.31 4.42 -1.38
N VAL A 57 6.70 3.24 -0.88
CA VAL A 57 7.91 3.09 -0.06
C VAL A 57 9.14 3.58 -0.82
N GLU A 58 9.35 3.10 -2.05
CA GLU A 58 10.48 3.51 -2.89
C GLU A 58 10.51 5.01 -3.15
N THR A 59 9.34 5.62 -3.38
CA THR A 59 9.24 7.07 -3.62
C THR A 59 9.56 7.88 -2.38
N VAL A 60 9.08 7.48 -1.22
CA VAL A 60 9.35 8.16 0.05
C VAL A 60 10.84 8.06 0.41
N GLU A 61 11.45 6.89 0.23
CA GLU A 61 12.90 6.69 0.43
C GLU A 61 13.73 7.59 -0.48
N ARG A 62 13.40 7.62 -1.78
CA ARG A 62 14.07 8.50 -2.75
C ARG A 62 13.97 9.97 -2.34
N MET A 63 12.80 10.41 -1.88
CA MET A 63 12.59 11.80 -1.41
C MET A 63 13.38 12.10 -0.13
N HIS A 64 13.63 11.11 0.72
CA HIS A 64 14.44 11.27 1.93
C HIS A 64 15.92 11.47 1.58
N LEU A 65 16.44 10.65 0.66
CA LEU A 65 17.84 10.74 0.19
C LEU A 65 18.15 12.06 -0.53
N GLN A 66 17.17 12.66 -1.21
CA GLN A 66 17.34 13.95 -1.90
C GLN A 66 17.34 15.16 -0.97
N LYS A 67 16.93 14.99 0.29
CA LYS A 67 16.87 16.06 1.30
C LYS A 67 18.08 16.07 2.24
N GLN A 68 18.97 15.09 2.09
CA GLN A 68 20.26 15.00 2.78
C GLN A 68 21.35 15.52 1.86
#